data_AF-A0A0C1UIC9-F1
#
_entry.id   AF-A0A0C1UIC9-F1
#
_cell.length_a   1.000
_cell.length_b   1.000
_cell.length_c   1.000
_cell.angle_alpha   90.00
_cell.angle_beta   90.00
_cell.angle_gamma   90.00
#
_symmetry.space_group_name_H-M   'P 1'
#
loop_
_entity.id
_entity.type
_entity.pdbx_description
1 polymer ?
#
loop_
_entity_poly.entity_id
_entity_poly.type
_entity_poly.pdbx_seq_one_letter_code
_entity_poly.pdbx_strand_id
1 'polypeptide(L)'
;MLTIQKVTTLLQLEEEENLNNYIEAVIPCIEQFVRDYIHLKKDEEIPIGLELTMCKMIEYNLTDAGIKRRKIKDVDIEFNTDYPDSIYKSLNKYIRLQVV
;
A
#
# COMPACT_ATOMS: atom_id res chain seq x y z
N MET A 1 -4.10 -9.01 8.61
CA MET A 1 -2.79 -8.70 8.01
C MET A 1 -2.91 -8.93 6.51
N LEU A 2 -2.45 -7.98 5.70
CA LEU A 2 -2.55 -8.09 4.25
C LEU A 2 -1.51 -9.09 3.74
N THR A 3 -1.91 -10.06 2.91
CA THR A 3 -1.00 -11.09 2.38
C THR A 3 -0.77 -10.90 0.88
N ILE A 4 0.39 -11.38 0.39
CA ILE A 4 0.72 -11.35 -1.04
C ILE A 4 -0.39 -11.99 -1.86
N GLN A 5 -0.84 -13.19 -1.48
CA GLN A 5 -1.92 -13.91 -2.17
C GLN A 5 -3.21 -13.09 -2.25
N LYS A 6 -3.54 -12.34 -1.20
CA LYS A 6 -4.74 -11.49 -1.18
C LYS A 6 -4.58 -10.29 -2.10
N VAL A 7 -3.40 -9.69 -2.15
CA VAL A 7 -3.07 -8.59 -3.07
C VAL A 7 -3.12 -9.06 -4.52
N THR A 8 -2.44 -10.16 -4.87
CA THR A 8 -2.41 -10.69 -6.24
C THR A 8 -3.81 -11.08 -6.72
N THR A 9 -4.61 -11.71 -5.86
CA THR A 9 -6.01 -12.06 -6.16
C THR A 9 -6.87 -10.82 -6.42
N LEU A 10 -6.77 -9.80 -5.56
CA LEU A 10 -7.62 -8.60 -5.66
C LEU A 10 -7.24 -7.70 -6.84
N LEU A 11 -5.96 -7.68 -7.20
CA LEU A 11 -5.42 -6.88 -8.30
C LEU A 11 -5.37 -7.63 -9.64
N GLN A 12 -5.79 -8.91 -9.67
CA GLN A 12 -5.72 -9.78 -10.86
C GLN A 12 -4.32 -9.81 -11.49
N LEU A 13 -3.29 -9.86 -10.64
CA LEU A 13 -1.89 -9.89 -11.08
C LEU A 13 -1.48 -11.32 -11.44
N GLU A 14 -0.70 -11.46 -12.50
CA GLU A 14 -0.04 -12.72 -12.81
C GLU A 14 1.00 -13.05 -11.72
N GLU A 15 1.18 -14.34 -11.43
CA GLU A 15 2.18 -14.80 -10.48
C GLU A 15 3.58 -14.68 -11.10
N GLU A 16 4.24 -13.54 -10.84
CA GLU A 16 5.62 -13.28 -11.23
C GLU A 16 6.50 -13.12 -9.98
N GLU A 17 7.63 -13.81 -9.92
CA GLU A 17 8.53 -13.83 -8.73
C GLU A 17 9.01 -12.42 -8.34
N ASN A 18 9.44 -11.62 -9.31
CA ASN A 18 9.89 -10.24 -9.05
C ASN A 18 8.77 -9.33 -8.53
N LEU A 19 7.54 -9.56 -8.99
CA LEU A 19 6.36 -8.83 -8.56
C LEU A 19 5.98 -9.22 -7.14
N ASN A 20 6.00 -10.52 -6.83
CA ASN A 20 5.74 -11.03 -5.49
C ASN A 20 6.76 -10.51 -4.48
N ASN A 21 8.06 -10.54 -4.81
CA ASN A 21 9.13 -9.98 -3.97
C ASN A 21 8.93 -8.49 -3.69
N TYR A 22 8.50 -7.73 -4.71
CA TYR A 22 8.17 -6.32 -4.54
C TYR A 22 6.97 -6.11 -3.61
N ILE A 23 5.87 -6.83 -3.85
CA ILE A 23 4.66 -6.75 -3.03
C ILE A 23 4.98 -7.10 -1.59
N GLU A 24 5.76 -8.15 -1.35
CA GLU A 24 6.21 -8.58 -0.03
C GLU A 24 6.97 -7.47 0.71
N ALA A 25 7.88 -6.79 0.01
CA ALA A 25 8.65 -5.68 0.59
C ALA A 25 7.79 -4.44 0.88
N VAL A 26 6.75 -4.19 0.07
CA VAL A 26 5.93 -2.97 0.16
C VAL A 26 4.78 -3.08 1.17
N ILE A 27 4.21 -4.28 1.38
CA ILE A 27 3.15 -4.52 2.36
C ILE A 27 3.46 -3.90 3.74
N PRO A 28 4.61 -4.16 4.39
CA PRO A 28 4.88 -3.61 5.72
C PRO A 28 5.02 -2.08 5.70
N CYS A 29 5.54 -1.49 4.63
CA CYS A 29 5.62 -0.04 4.47
C CYS A 29 4.23 0.61 4.39
N ILE A 30 3.32 -0.02 3.63
CA ILE A 30 1.93 0.41 3.50
C ILE A 30 1.17 0.25 4.82
N GLU A 31 1.34 -0.89 5.49
CA GLU A 31 0.70 -1.13 6.80
C GLU A 31 1.17 -0.08 7.83
N GLN A 32 2.45 0.24 7.86
CA GLN A 32 3.00 1.27 8.73
C GLN A 32 2.45 2.66 8.38
N PHE A 33 2.45 3.04 7.10
CA PHE A 33 1.88 4.32 6.65
C PHE A 33 0.41 4.46 7.07
N VAL A 34 -0.41 3.42 6.85
CA VAL A 34 -1.82 3.45 7.20
C VAL A 34 -2.01 3.58 8.71
N ARG A 35 -1.22 2.85 9.51
CA ARG A 35 -1.26 2.95 10.98
C ARG A 35 -0.96 4.36 11.45
N ASP A 36 0.10 4.96 10.93
CA ASP A 36 0.51 6.32 11.29
C ASP A 36 -0.55 7.34 10.89
N TYR A 37 -1.09 7.21 9.68
CA TYR A 37 -2.11 8.12 9.12
C TYR A 37 -3.41 8.11 9.91
N ILE A 38 -3.92 6.93 10.30
CA ILE A 38 -5.19 6.82 11.05
C ILE A 38 -4.99 6.91 12.57
N HIS A 39 -3.75 7.08 13.01
CA HIS A 39 -3.34 7.09 14.43
C HIS A 39 -3.71 5.80 15.16
N LEU A 40 -3.46 4.66 14.52
CA LEU A 40 -3.68 3.34 15.09
C LEU A 40 -2.50 2.94 15.98
N LYS A 41 -2.78 2.44 17.19
CA LYS A 41 -1.73 1.91 18.07
C LYS A 41 -1.08 0.66 17.47
N LYS A 42 0.16 0.39 17.88
CA LYS A 42 0.98 -0.71 17.33
C LYS A 42 0.37 -2.10 17.58
N ASP A 43 -0.31 -2.27 18.70
CA ASP A 43 -0.96 -3.50 19.16
C ASP A 43 -2.37 -3.71 18.59
N GLU A 44 -2.95 -2.70 17.93
CA GLU A 44 -4.28 -2.81 17.35
C GLU A 44 -4.24 -3.34 15.92
N GLU A 45 -5.31 -4.01 15.50
CA GLU A 45 -5.45 -4.52 14.14
C GLU A 45 -5.95 -3.44 13.17
N ILE A 46 -5.39 -3.41 11.96
CA ILE A 46 -5.87 -2.53 10.89
C ILE A 46 -7.30 -2.96 10.52
N PRO A 47 -8.28 -2.04 10.49
CA PRO A 47 -9.65 -2.38 10.10
C PRO A 47 -9.73 -3.08 8.74
N ILE A 48 -10.51 -4.15 8.66
CA ILE A 48 -10.70 -4.94 7.41
C ILE A 48 -11.16 -4.05 6.25
N GLY A 49 -11.94 -2.99 6.51
CA GLY A 49 -12.38 -2.04 5.48
C GLY A 49 -11.26 -1.25 4.81
N LEU A 50 -10.04 -1.25 5.38
CA LEU A 50 -8.85 -0.63 4.78
C LEU A 50 -8.06 -1.60 3.89
N GLU A 51 -8.37 -2.89 3.86
CA GLU A 51 -7.65 -3.87 3.04
C GLU A 51 -7.66 -3.49 1.55
N LEU A 52 -8.83 -3.15 1.01
CA LEU A 52 -8.95 -2.72 -0.39
C LEU A 52 -8.22 -1.39 -0.64
N THR A 53 -8.17 -0.52 0.37
CA THR A 53 -7.44 0.76 0.28
C THR A 53 -5.93 0.48 0.20
N MET A 54 -5.41 -0.40 1.03
CA MET A 54 -4.01 -0.82 0.99
C MET A 54 -3.66 -1.51 -0.34
N CYS A 55 -4.53 -2.36 -0.88
CA CYS A 55 -4.33 -2.95 -2.21
C CYS A 55 -4.22 -1.88 -3.31
N LYS A 56 -5.06 -0.84 -3.28
CA LYS A 56 -4.97 0.27 -4.24
C LYS A 56 -3.70 1.09 -4.09
N MET A 57 -3.21 1.25 -2.86
CA MET A 57 -1.92 1.91 -2.63
C MET A 57 -0.75 1.08 -3.19
N ILE A 58 -0.82 -0.25 -3.08
CA ILE A 58 0.15 -1.16 -3.70
C ILE A 58 0.07 -1.08 -5.22
N GLU A 59 -1.13 -1.11 -5.80
CA GLU A 59 -1.36 -0.94 -7.25
C GLU A 59 -0.78 0.39 -7.77
N TYR A 60 -0.98 1.47 -7.01
CA TYR A 60 -0.43 2.78 -7.35
C TYR A 60 1.11 2.76 -7.38
N ASN A 61 1.73 2.18 -6.34
CA ASN A 61 3.17 2.03 -6.28
C ASN A 61 3.71 1.10 -7.37
N LEU A 62 3.02 0.02 -7.71
CA LEU A 62 3.38 -0.87 -8.82
C LEU A 62 3.32 -0.15 -10.17
N THR A 63 2.29 0.68 -10.37
CA THR A 63 2.10 1.44 -11.60
C THR A 63 3.18 2.52 -11.73
N ASP A 64 3.43 3.30 -10.67
CA ASP A 64 4.49 4.31 -10.67
C ASP A 64 5.88 3.68 -10.83
N ALA A 65 6.17 2.60 -10.10
CA ALA A 65 7.41 1.84 -10.26
C ALA A 65 7.55 1.27 -11.69
N GLY A 66 6.47 0.79 -12.31
CA GLY A 66 6.47 0.29 -13.69
C GLY A 66 6.63 1.38 -14.75
N ILE A 67 6.13 2.59 -14.48
CA ILE A 67 6.33 3.78 -15.32
C ILE A 67 7.77 4.29 -15.18
N LYS A 68 8.32 4.33 -13.95
CA LYS A 68 9.70 4.74 -13.65
C LYS A 68 10.73 3.71 -14.16
N ARG A 69 10.52 2.40 -13.97
CA ARG A 69 11.35 1.32 -14.54
C ARG A 69 11.43 1.36 -16.06
N ARG A 70 10.35 1.74 -16.75
CA ARG A 70 10.37 1.92 -18.22
C ARG A 70 11.20 3.13 -18.65
N LYS A 71 11.44 4.10 -17.76
CA LYS A 71 12.16 5.35 -18.05
C LYS A 71 13.63 5.33 -17.68
N ILE A 72 14.06 4.51 -16.71
CA ILE A 72 15.44 4.55 -16.22
C ILE A 72 15.99 3.13 -16.19
N LYS A 73 16.96 2.90 -17.07
CA LYS A 73 17.58 1.61 -17.37
C LYS A 73 18.64 1.22 -16.33
N ASP A 74 18.49 1.71 -15.10
CA ASP A 74 19.24 1.41 -13.88
C ASP A 74 18.52 2.16 -12.73
N VAL A 75 18.44 1.57 -11.54
CA VAL A 75 18.17 2.21 -10.23
C VAL A 75 16.71 2.49 -9.74
N ASP A 76 16.59 2.31 -8.41
CA ASP A 76 15.69 2.86 -7.38
C ASP A 76 14.17 2.64 -7.47
N ILE A 77 13.70 1.69 -6.66
CA ILE A 77 12.30 1.58 -6.25
C ILE A 77 12.01 2.76 -5.30
N GLU A 78 11.42 3.82 -5.83
CA GLU A 78 10.93 4.94 -5.03
C GLU A 78 9.52 4.61 -4.52
N PHE A 79 9.36 4.50 -3.20
CA PHE A 79 8.06 4.30 -2.56
C PHE A 79 7.31 5.63 -2.47
N ASN A 80 6.17 5.72 -3.14
CA ASN A 80 5.40 6.95 -3.18
C ASN A 80 4.41 7.02 -1.99
N THR A 81 4.40 8.16 -1.31
CA THR A 81 3.49 8.45 -0.18
C THR A 81 2.41 9.48 -0.52
N ASP A 82 2.49 10.09 -1.70
CA ASP A 82 1.51 11.06 -2.21
C ASP A 82 0.47 10.34 -3.06
N TYR A 83 -0.66 10.02 -2.45
CA TYR A 83 -1.72 9.22 -3.05
C TYR A 83 -2.84 10.10 -3.62
N PRO A 84 -3.61 9.62 -4.60
CA PRO A 84 -4.81 10.33 -5.04
C PRO A 84 -5.84 10.48 -3.91
N ASP A 85 -6.61 11.57 -3.94
CA ASP A 85 -7.68 11.91 -2.97
C ASP A 85 -8.64 10.76 -2.65
N SER A 86 -8.89 9.85 -3.60
CA SER A 86 -9.78 8.71 -3.42
C SER A 86 -9.27 7.73 -2.35
N ILE A 87 -7.94 7.57 -2.24
CA ILE A 87 -7.29 6.77 -1.20
C ILE A 87 -7.41 7.49 0.14
N TYR A 88 -7.07 8.78 0.20
CA TYR A 88 -7.20 9.57 1.43
C TYR A 88 -8.65 9.63 1.93
N LYS A 89 -9.65 9.77 1.05
CA LYS A 89 -11.07 9.71 1.43
C LYS A 89 -11.46 8.39 2.10
N SER A 90 -10.83 7.28 1.72
CA SER A 90 -11.06 5.98 2.36
C SER A 90 -10.39 5.91 3.73
N LEU A 91 -9.16 6.40 3.84
CA LEU A 91 -8.41 6.47 5.10
C LEU A 91 -9.07 7.41 6.12
N ASN A 92 -9.57 8.56 5.68
CA ASN A 92 -10.18 9.59 6.52
C ASN A 92 -11.38 9.09 7.34
N LYS A 93 -12.06 8.04 6.88
CA LYS A 93 -13.17 7.40 7.62
C LYS A 93 -12.73 6.71 8.89
N TYR A 94 -11.44 6.40 9.00
CA TYR A 94 -10.85 5.64 10.11
C TYR A 94 -9.87 6.48 10.93
N ILE A 95 -9.62 7.75 10.56
CA ILE A 95 -8.79 8.66 11.37
C ILE A 95 -9.41 8.80 12.75
N ARG A 96 -8.59 8.55 13.77
CA ARG A 96 -8.97 8.76 15.15
C ARG A 96 -8.55 10.16 15.58
N LEU A 97 -9.43 10.86 16.27
CA LEU A 97 -9.06 12.15 16.88
C LEU A 97 -7.99 11.88 17.95
N GLN A 98 -6.79 12.40 17.73
CA GLN A 98 -5.81 12.53 18.80
C GLN A 98 -6.18 13.75 19.62
N VAL A 99 -6.67 13.51 20.83
CA VAL A 99 -6.71 14.57 21.85
C VAL A 99 -5.28 14.72 22.34
N VAL A 100 -4.61 15.77 21.87
CA VAL A 100 -3.27 16.19 22.32
C VAL A 100 -3.39 16.84 23.69
#